data_AF-A0A9D4UBR9-F1
#
_entry.id   AF-A0A9D4UBR9-F1
#
_cell.length_a   1.000
_cell.length_b   1.000
_cell.length_c   1.000
_cell.angle_alpha   90.00
_cell.angle_beta   90.00
_cell.angle_gamma   90.00
#
_symmetry.space_group_name_H-M   'P 1'
#
loop_
_entity.id
_entity.type
_entity.pdbx_description
1 polymer ?
#
loop_
_entity_poly.entity_id
_entity_poly.type
_entity_poly.pdbx_seq_one_letter_code
_entity_poly.pdbx_strand_id
1 'polypeptide(L)'
;MAAAYSKYYQIEKLNGTNYLPWSLRLQMLLEKAGNLGVVDGSEPNPATAPLPAGQVAANQADVDAWKKKDLEARTEIILHLGDKQLQLVRQSKTAHEMWDLLRSQTSRGDPSYYPPCCHT
;
A
#
# COMPACT_ATOMS: atom_id res chain seq x y z
N MET A 1 26.06 21.08 -6.19
CA MET A 1 24.69 20.55 -6.03
C MET A 1 24.53 19.34 -6.94
N ALA A 2 24.44 18.13 -6.40
CA ALA A 2 24.06 16.97 -7.19
C ALA A 2 22.54 17.04 -7.40
N ALA A 3 22.08 17.08 -8.66
CA ALA A 3 20.67 16.86 -8.93
C ALA A 3 20.33 15.45 -8.45
N ALA A 4 19.47 15.33 -7.45
CA ALA A 4 18.88 14.06 -7.10
C ALA A 4 18.01 13.62 -8.29
N TYR A 5 18.56 12.81 -9.17
CA TYR A 5 17.80 12.18 -10.24
C TYR A 5 16.81 11.24 -9.56
N SER A 6 15.52 11.57 -9.62
CA SER A 6 14.46 10.62 -9.30
C SER A 6 14.58 9.47 -10.28
N LYS A 7 15.10 8.33 -9.82
CA LYS A 7 15.14 7.10 -10.60
C LYS A 7 13.74 6.48 -10.56
N TYR A 8 12.90 6.87 -11.51
CA TYR A 8 11.64 6.18 -11.75
C TYR A 8 11.91 4.81 -12.36
N TYR A 9 11.57 3.77 -11.61
CA TYR A 9 11.64 2.40 -12.12
C TYR A 9 10.48 2.17 -13.08
N GLN A 10 10.78 1.74 -14.30
CA GLN A 10 9.74 1.38 -15.28
C GLN A 10 9.16 0.02 -14.90
N ILE A 11 8.11 0.02 -14.07
CA ILE A 11 7.26 -1.15 -13.85
C ILE A 11 6.09 -1.06 -14.84
N GLU A 12 5.81 -2.16 -15.53
CA GLU A 12 4.59 -2.28 -16.32
C GLU A 12 3.38 -1.99 -15.44
N LYS A 13 2.55 -1.02 -15.84
CA LYS A 13 1.36 -0.65 -15.07
C LYS A 13 0.45 -1.84 -14.83
N LEU A 14 -0.22 -1.84 -13.68
CA LEU A 14 -1.24 -2.85 -13.38
C LEU A 14 -2.36 -2.75 -14.41
N ASN A 15 -2.64 -3.86 -15.09
CA ASN A 15 -3.63 -3.94 -16.18
C ASN A 15 -4.75 -4.97 -15.92
N GLY A 16 -4.76 -5.57 -14.73
CA GLY A 16 -5.76 -6.54 -14.28
C GLY A 16 -5.38 -8.00 -14.54
N THR A 17 -4.36 -8.27 -15.37
CA THR A 17 -3.87 -9.65 -15.62
C THR A 17 -2.47 -9.88 -15.08
N ASN A 18 -1.73 -8.82 -14.73
CA ASN A 18 -0.33 -8.88 -14.30
C ASN A 18 -0.11 -8.60 -12.80
N TYR A 19 -1.13 -8.79 -11.95
CA TYR A 19 -1.05 -8.41 -10.53
C TYR A 19 0.12 -9.07 -9.77
N LEU A 20 0.36 -10.38 -9.94
CA LEU A 20 1.45 -11.06 -9.24
C LEU A 20 2.85 -10.46 -9.55
N PRO A 21 3.30 -10.39 -10.82
CA PRO A 21 4.59 -9.78 -11.12
C PRO A 21 4.62 -8.27 -10.84
N TRP A 22 3.50 -7.54 -11.01
CA TRP A 22 3.40 -6.12 -10.66
C TRP A 22 3.58 -5.88 -9.16
N SER A 23 2.84 -6.63 -8.33
CA SER A 23 2.83 -6.47 -6.88
C SER A 23 4.19 -6.83 -6.28
N LEU A 24 4.87 -7.85 -6.80
CA LEU A 24 6.23 -8.20 -6.37
C LEU A 24 7.22 -7.04 -6.61
N ARG A 25 7.21 -6.47 -7.83
CA ARG A 25 8.11 -5.37 -8.18
C ARG A 25 7.83 -4.12 -7.35
N LEU A 26 6.56 -3.78 -7.15
CA LEU A 26 6.17 -2.60 -6.39
C LEU A 26 6.48 -2.76 -4.90
N GLN A 27 6.31 -3.96 -4.32
CA GLN A 27 6.75 -4.24 -2.95
C GLN A 27 8.25 -3.98 -2.76
N MET A 28 9.11 -4.40 -3.69
CA MET A 28 10.55 -4.11 -3.62
C MET A 28 10.85 -2.60 -3.64
N LEU A 29 10.09 -1.80 -4.40
CA LEU A 29 10.26 -0.35 -4.40
C LEU A 29 9.82 0.29 -3.08
N LEU A 30 8.67 -0.14 -2.57
CA LEU A 30 8.13 0.35 -1.30
C LEU A 30 9.04 -0.04 -0.13
N GLU A 31 9.62 -1.24 -0.14
CA GLU A 31 10.56 -1.70 0.88
C GLU A 31 11.84 -0.87 0.83
N LYS A 32 12.41 -0.66 -0.37
CA LYS A 32 13.57 0.21 -0.56
C LYS A 32 13.30 1.65 -0.07
N ALA A 33 12.07 2.14 -0.19
CA ALA A 33 11.66 3.45 0.29
C ALA A 33 11.32 3.47 1.79
N GLY A 34 11.27 2.33 2.48
CA GLY A 34 10.88 2.25 3.89
C GLY A 34 9.37 2.42 4.14
N ASN A 35 8.57 2.22 3.11
CA ASN A 35 7.12 2.48 3.07
C ASN A 35 6.27 1.20 2.99
N LEU A 36 6.88 0.02 2.83
CA LEU A 36 6.16 -1.25 2.69
C LEU A 36 5.27 -1.55 3.90
N GLY A 37 5.73 -1.25 5.12
CA GLY A 37 4.97 -1.55 6.33
C GLY A 37 3.61 -0.84 6.42
N VAL A 38 3.50 0.35 5.82
CA VAL A 38 2.24 1.09 5.73
C VAL A 38 1.28 0.45 4.72
N VAL A 39 1.81 -0.27 3.73
CA VAL A 39 1.04 -0.93 2.67
C VAL A 39 0.57 -2.32 3.09
N ASP A 40 1.44 -3.12 3.70
CA ASP A 40 1.09 -4.47 4.16
C ASP A 40 0.33 -4.49 5.50
N GLY A 41 0.34 -3.36 6.23
CA GLY A 41 -0.36 -3.18 7.50
C GLY A 41 0.48 -3.52 8.74
N SER A 42 1.75 -3.89 8.59
CA SER A 42 2.67 -4.11 9.71
C SER A 42 3.05 -2.83 10.46
N GLU A 43 2.95 -1.67 9.80
CA GLU A 43 3.03 -0.34 10.40
C GLU A 43 1.65 0.35 10.32
N PRO A 44 0.69 0.04 11.22
CA PRO A 44 -0.65 0.60 11.19
C PRO A 44 -0.66 2.09 11.59
N ASN A 45 -1.71 2.82 11.19
CA ASN A 45 -1.88 4.21 11.57
C ASN A 45 -1.90 4.37 13.10
N PRO A 46 -0.92 5.07 13.69
CA PRO A 46 -0.78 5.15 15.15
C PRO A 46 -1.91 5.97 15.81
N ALA A 47 -2.70 6.75 15.05
CA ALA A 47 -3.87 7.45 15.57
C ALA A 47 -5.10 6.54 15.77
N THR A 48 -5.15 5.40 15.08
CA THR A 48 -6.29 4.47 15.11
C THR A 48 -5.91 3.06 15.54
N ALA A 49 -4.62 2.77 15.64
CA ALA A 49 -4.12 1.48 16.09
C ALA A 49 -4.57 1.20 17.54
N PRO A 50 -5.01 -0.02 17.86
CA PRO A 50 -5.29 -0.40 19.24
C PRO A 50 -4.04 -0.25 20.09
N LEU A 51 -4.15 0.48 21.21
CA LEU A 51 -3.06 0.60 22.17
C LEU A 51 -3.01 -0.66 23.05
N PRO A 52 -1.85 -1.33 23.16
CA PRO A 52 -1.63 -2.33 24.20
C PRO A 52 -1.84 -1.72 25.59
N ALA A 53 -2.27 -2.54 26.55
CA ALA A 53 -2.49 -2.09 27.93
C ALA A 53 -1.21 -1.46 28.49
N GLY A 54 -1.31 -0.21 28.95
CA GLY A 54 -0.19 0.53 29.54
C GLY A 54 0.62 1.39 28.58
N GLN A 55 0.28 1.44 27.28
CA GLN A 55 0.86 2.41 26.35
C GLN A 55 0.05 3.71 26.29
N VAL A 56 0.77 4.81 26.16
CA VAL A 56 0.20 6.14 25.89
C VAL A 56 -0.18 6.27 24.43
N ALA A 57 -1.21 7.08 24.16
CA ALA A 57 -1.60 7.42 22.80
C ALA A 57 -0.42 7.99 22.01
N ALA A 58 -0.39 7.68 20.72
CA ALA A 58 0.63 8.19 19.82
C ALA A 58 0.70 9.73 19.88
N ASN A 59 1.91 10.27 19.87
CA ASN A 59 2.07 11.70 19.81
C ASN A 59 1.77 12.20 18.37
N GLN A 60 1.53 13.50 18.22
CA GLN A 60 1.20 14.08 16.92
C GLN A 60 2.33 13.90 15.89
N ALA A 61 3.59 13.88 16.33
CA ALA A 61 4.74 13.72 15.44
C ALA A 61 4.80 12.32 14.80
N ASP A 62 4.47 11.28 15.55
CA ASP A 62 4.40 9.89 15.06
C ASP A 62 3.28 9.75 14.02
N VAL A 63 2.12 10.38 14.29
CA VAL A 63 0.98 10.41 13.36
C VAL A 63 1.35 11.13 12.06
N ASP A 64 2.05 12.26 12.14
CA ASP A 64 2.44 13.03 10.96
C ASP A 64 3.54 12.33 10.15
N ALA A 65 4.48 11.66 10.83
CA ALA A 65 5.48 10.81 10.18
C ALA A 65 4.84 9.65 9.42
N TRP A 66 3.86 8.97 10.03
CA TRP A 66 3.10 7.92 9.38
C TRP A 66 2.32 8.43 8.17
N LYS A 67 1.61 9.56 8.30
CA LYS A 67 0.87 10.17 7.18
C LYS A 67 1.77 10.52 6.00
N LYS A 68 3.01 10.93 6.25
CA LYS A 68 3.99 11.19 5.19
C LYS A 68 4.35 9.89 4.45
N LYS A 69 4.67 8.82 5.18
CA LYS A 69 4.93 7.50 4.58
C LYS A 69 3.73 6.99 3.78
N ASP A 70 2.52 7.13 4.33
CA ASP A 70 1.28 6.75 3.67
C ASP A 70 1.07 7.53 2.36
N LEU A 71 1.30 8.85 2.37
CA LEU A 71 1.21 9.67 1.16
C LEU A 71 2.23 9.23 0.09
N GLU A 72 3.48 8.99 0.48
CA GLU A 72 4.52 8.50 -0.43
C GLU A 72 4.15 7.12 -1.01
N ALA A 73 3.67 6.19 -0.18
CA ALA A 73 3.20 4.88 -0.62
C ALA A 73 2.01 4.97 -1.59
N ARG A 74 0.99 5.79 -1.29
CA ARG A 74 -0.14 6.02 -2.21
C ARG A 74 0.33 6.59 -3.54
N THR A 75 1.29 7.51 -3.52
CA THR A 75 1.87 8.11 -4.72
C THR A 75 2.55 7.05 -5.58
N GLU A 76 3.40 6.23 -4.99
CA GLU A 76 4.07 5.12 -5.69
C GLU A 76 3.06 4.13 -6.28
N ILE A 77 2.02 3.76 -5.53
CA ILE A 77 0.95 2.89 -6.03
C ILE A 77 0.30 3.55 -7.26
N ILE A 78 -0.23 4.77 -7.14
CA ILE A 78 -0.95 5.49 -8.20
C ILE A 78 -0.13 5.60 -9.49
N LEU A 79 1.16 5.93 -9.39
CA LEU A 79 2.03 6.10 -10.57
C LEU A 79 2.21 4.80 -11.36
N HIS A 80 2.02 3.64 -10.72
CA HIS A 80 2.17 2.32 -11.33
C HIS A 80 0.83 1.63 -11.63
N LEU A 81 -0.30 2.35 -11.58
CA LEU A 81 -1.61 1.83 -11.98
C LEU A 81 -1.98 2.19 -13.41
N GLY A 82 -2.71 1.30 -14.08
CA GLY A 82 -3.51 1.62 -15.25
C GLY A 82 -4.80 2.34 -14.88
N ASP A 83 -5.42 3.03 -15.85
CA ASP A 83 -6.56 3.92 -15.61
C ASP A 83 -7.78 3.21 -14.98
N LYS A 84 -8.02 1.95 -15.34
CA LYS A 84 -9.11 1.15 -14.74
C LYS A 84 -8.90 0.95 -13.24
N GLN A 85 -7.66 0.65 -12.83
CA GLN A 85 -7.30 0.46 -11.43
C GLN A 85 -7.25 1.79 -10.67
N LEU A 86 -6.89 2.90 -11.33
CA LEU A 86 -7.02 4.24 -10.75
C LEU A 86 -8.46 4.56 -10.36
N GLN A 87 -9.43 4.25 -11.23
CA GLN A 87 -10.85 4.47 -10.91
C GLN A 87 -11.31 3.63 -9.71
N LEU A 88 -10.78 2.42 -9.56
CA LEU A 88 -11.10 1.53 -8.46
C LEU A 88 -10.64 2.12 -7.11
N VAL A 89 -9.40 2.61 -7.02
CA VAL A 89 -8.78 3.04 -5.75
C VAL A 89 -9.05 4.50 -5.38
N ARG A 90 -9.76 5.26 -6.22
CA ARG A 90 -9.97 6.72 -6.06
C ARG A 90 -10.60 7.15 -4.73
N GLN A 91 -11.29 6.25 -4.03
CA GLN A 91 -11.96 6.51 -2.75
C GLN A 91 -11.19 5.96 -1.55
N SER A 92 -10.11 5.22 -1.77
CA SER A 92 -9.26 4.70 -0.71
C SER A 92 -8.53 5.84 0.00
N LYS A 93 -8.49 5.78 1.32
CA LYS A 93 -7.90 6.81 2.17
C LYS A 93 -6.46 6.51 2.55
N THR A 94 -6.07 5.24 2.58
CA THR A 94 -4.72 4.80 2.95
C THR A 94 -4.10 3.93 1.86
N ALA A 95 -2.78 3.84 1.84
CA ALA A 95 -2.07 2.95 0.92
C ALA A 95 -2.43 1.48 1.15
N HIS A 96 -2.66 1.10 2.41
CA HIS A 96 -3.16 -0.23 2.79
C HIS A 96 -4.52 -0.53 2.14
N GLU A 97 -5.49 0.37 2.27
CA GLU A 97 -6.82 0.21 1.64
C GLU A 97 -6.74 0.10 0.12
N MET A 98 -5.85 0.88 -0.52
CA MET A 98 -5.62 0.78 -1.97
C MET A 98 -5.09 -0.61 -2.32
N TRP A 99 -4.10 -1.10 -1.58
CA TRP A 99 -3.46 -2.37 -1.82
C TRP A 99 -4.41 -3.56 -1.68
N ASP A 100 -5.20 -3.59 -0.60
CA ASP A 100 -6.21 -4.64 -0.39
C ASP A 100 -7.31 -4.62 -1.43
N LEU A 101 -7.74 -3.45 -1.87
CA LEU A 101 -8.72 -3.33 -2.94
C LEU A 101 -8.19 -3.87 -4.27
N LEU A 102 -6.93 -3.58 -4.62
CA LEU A 102 -6.28 -4.09 -5.84
C LEU A 102 -6.07 -5.60 -5.78
N ARG A 103 -5.65 -6.11 -4.60
CA ARG A 103 -5.50 -7.54 -4.33
C ARG A 103 -6.81 -8.28 -4.49
N SER A 104 -7.88 -7.79 -3.86
CA SER A 104 -9.20 -8.42 -3.86
C SER A 104 -9.88 -8.43 -5.22
N GLN A 105 -9.68 -7.41 -6.07
CA GLN A 105 -10.21 -7.44 -7.43
C GLN A 105 -9.56 -8.50 -8.30
N THR A 106 -8.27 -8.77 -8.09
CA THR A 106 -7.54 -9.79 -8.85
C THR A 106 -7.94 -11.20 -8.40
N SER A 107 -8.11 -11.40 -7.09
CA SER A 107 -8.46 -12.73 -6.54
C SER A 107 -9.91 -13.15 -6.80
N ARG A 108 -10.82 -12.21 -7.15
CA ARG A 108 -12.18 -12.55 -7.61
C ARG A 108 -12.22 -13.35 -8.92
N GLY A 109 -11.11 -13.43 -9.66
CA GLY A 109 -10.95 -14.28 -10.83
C GLY A 109 -10.19 -15.60 -10.58
N ASP A 110 -9.71 -15.84 -9.35
CA ASP A 110 -8.89 -17.01 -9.00
C ASP A 110 -9.64 -17.92 -8.00
N PRO A 111 -10.02 -19.16 -8.40
CA PRO A 111 -10.73 -20.10 -7.55
C PRO A 111 -9.97 -20.53 -6.28
N SER A 112 -8.69 -20.22 -6.16
CA SER A 112 -7.84 -20.66 -5.04
C SER A 112 -7.78 -19.67 -3.87
N TYR A 113 -8.38 -18.47 -3.99
CA TYR A 113 -8.29 -17.46 -2.95
C TYR A 113 -9.38 -17.61 -1.87
N TYR A 114 -9.03 -18.22 -0.75
CA TYR A 114 -9.81 -18.16 0.49
C TYR A 114 -9.45 -16.88 1.28
N PRO A 115 -10.41 -15.99 1.56
CA PRO A 115 -10.19 -14.86 2.47
C PRO A 115 -9.95 -15.35 3.91
N PRO A 116 -9.13 -14.65 4.72
CA PRO A 116 -8.80 -15.05 6.09
C PRO A 116 -9.95 -14.96 7.11
N CYS A 117 -11.21 -14.87 6.66
CA CYS A 117 -12.36 -14.60 7.54
C CYS A 117 -13.28 -15.81 7.78
N CYS A 118 -12.92 -17.02 7.33
CA CYS A 118 -13.75 -18.22 7.53
C CYS A 118 -12.99 -19.36 8.22
N HIS A 119 -12.39 -19.07 9.38
CA HIS A 119 -12.04 -20.08 10.37
C HIS A 119 -12.70 -19.71 11.70
N THR A 120 -13.97 -20.09 11.81
CA THR A 120 -14.69 -20.22 13.10
C THR A 120 -15.01 -21.69 13.29
#